data_AF-A0AB40B9S6-F1
#
_entry.id   AF-A0AB40B9S6-F1
#
_cell.length_a   1.000
_cell.length_b   1.000
_cell.length_c   1.000
_cell.angle_alpha   90.00
_cell.angle_beta   90.00
_cell.angle_gamma   90.00
#
_symmetry.space_group_name_H-M   'P 1'
#
loop_
_entity.id
_entity.type
_entity.pdbx_description
1 polymer ?
#
loop_
_entity_poly.entity_id
_entity_poly.type
_entity_poly.pdbx_seq_one_letter_code
_entity_poly.pdbx_strand_id
1 'polypeptide(L)'
;MDSDKNFGVRGLELIRVVKRVVEEKCPGVVSCADLVAMAAREAVARSGGPRIVIPFGRKDAVNGSRMMAEEKVPGHDDGVDAALGLFSPFDMSVEETVAILGEFFCFLSIPCSFP
;
A
#
# COMPACT_ATOMS: atom_id res chain seq x y z
N MET A 1 14.42 -4.72 -7.59
CA MET A 1 13.65 -3.83 -6.69
C MET A 1 14.52 -2.60 -6.46
N ASP A 2 14.87 -1.93 -7.55
CA ASP A 2 16.14 -1.17 -7.61
C ASP A 2 15.86 0.33 -7.79
N SER A 3 14.77 0.80 -7.16
CA SER A 3 14.41 2.21 -7.11
C SER A 3 14.69 2.71 -5.70
N ASP A 4 15.32 3.87 -5.58
CA ASP A 4 15.62 4.53 -4.31
C ASP A 4 14.34 4.82 -3.51
N LYS A 5 13.18 4.94 -4.19
CA LYS A 5 11.88 5.14 -3.54
C LYS A 5 11.29 3.89 -2.90
N ASN A 6 11.84 2.71 -3.16
CA ASN A 6 11.47 1.48 -2.45
C ASN A 6 12.28 1.27 -1.15
N PHE A 7 13.14 2.24 -0.78
CA PHE A 7 13.94 2.21 0.44
C PHE A 7 13.03 2.27 1.68
N GLY A 8 12.60 1.10 2.15
CA GLY A 8 11.67 1.00 3.29
C GLY A 8 10.67 -0.15 3.18
N VAL A 9 10.47 -0.71 1.98
CA VAL A 9 9.57 -1.86 1.79
C VAL A 9 10.13 -3.09 2.52
N ARG A 10 9.34 -3.63 3.46
CA ARG A 10 9.67 -4.82 4.25
C ARG A 10 8.53 -5.84 4.17
N GLY A 11 8.78 -7.08 4.64
CA GLY A 11 7.72 -8.09 4.76
C GLY A 11 7.30 -8.78 3.47
N LEU A 12 8.05 -8.61 2.37
CA LEU A 12 7.79 -9.29 1.09
C LEU A 12 7.84 -10.81 1.20
N GLU A 13 8.68 -11.33 2.10
CA GLU A 13 8.78 -12.78 2.32
C GLU A 13 7.53 -13.35 3.01
N LEU A 14 6.92 -12.59 3.92
CA LEU A 14 5.64 -12.97 4.53
C LEU A 14 4.54 -13.07 3.48
N ILE A 15 4.48 -12.11 2.54
CA ILE A 15 3.51 -12.12 1.44
C ILE A 15 3.69 -13.38 0.59
N ARG A 16 4.92 -13.79 0.30
CA ARG A 16 5.22 -15.03 -0.46
C ARG A 16 4.78 -16.29 0.28
N VAL A 17 5.02 -16.36 1.58
CA VAL A 17 4.59 -17.50 2.42
C VAL A 17 3.06 -17.59 2.45
N VAL A 18 2.37 -16.46 2.68
CA VAL A 18 0.90 -16.42 2.68
C VAL A 18 0.35 -16.83 1.31
N LYS A 19 0.93 -16.33 0.23
CA LYS A 19 0.55 -16.73 -1.13
C LYS A 19 0.68 -18.23 -1.35
N ARG A 20 1.76 -18.87 -0.88
CA ARG A 20 1.94 -20.33 -0.97
C ARG A 20 0.81 -21.09 -0.27
N VAL A 21 0.48 -20.71 0.97
CA VAL A 21 -0.59 -21.33 1.76
C VAL A 21 -1.97 -21.13 1.11
N VAL A 22 -2.19 -19.97 0.48
CA VAL A 22 -3.44 -19.69 -0.25
C VAL A 22 -3.54 -20.55 -1.51
N GLU A 23 -2.44 -20.70 -2.27
CA GLU A 23 -2.39 -21.55 -3.45
C GLU A 23 -2.60 -23.04 -3.14
N GLU A 24 -2.16 -23.51 -1.96
CA GLU A 24 -2.43 -24.88 -1.49
C GLU A 24 -3.94 -25.15 -1.30
N LYS A 25 -4.73 -24.13 -0.93
CA LYS A 25 -6.18 -24.26 -0.73
C LYS A 25 -6.99 -23.95 -1.98
N CYS A 26 -6.57 -22.94 -2.74
CA CYS A 26 -7.32 -22.40 -3.88
C CYS A 26 -6.33 -22.02 -5.00
N PRO A 27 -5.91 -23.00 -5.83
CA PRO A 27 -4.88 -22.77 -6.84
C PRO A 27 -5.36 -21.81 -7.93
N GLY A 28 -4.59 -20.75 -8.18
CA GLY A 28 -4.81 -19.79 -9.27
C GLY A 28 -6.03 -18.86 -9.12
N VAL A 29 -6.66 -18.81 -7.94
CA VAL A 29 -7.88 -17.99 -7.72
C VAL A 29 -7.55 -16.59 -7.23
N VAL A 30 -6.62 -16.46 -6.28
CA VAL A 30 -6.33 -15.19 -5.59
C VAL A 30 -5.07 -14.57 -6.18
N SER A 31 -5.14 -13.37 -6.75
CA SER A 31 -3.94 -12.67 -7.24
C SER A 31 -3.06 -12.17 -6.08
N CYS A 32 -1.77 -11.99 -6.33
CA CYS A 32 -0.85 -11.36 -5.38
C CYS A 32 -1.27 -9.91 -5.08
N ALA A 33 -1.76 -9.19 -6.08
CA ALA A 33 -2.32 -7.84 -5.92
C ALA A 33 -3.49 -7.81 -4.92
N ASP A 34 -4.41 -8.78 -5.01
CA ASP A 34 -5.52 -8.88 -4.06
C ASP A 34 -5.08 -9.35 -2.68
N LEU A 35 -4.09 -10.24 -2.61
CA LEU A 35 -3.51 -10.71 -1.36
C LEU A 35 -2.89 -9.57 -0.55
N VAL A 36 -2.15 -8.67 -1.19
CA VAL A 36 -1.53 -7.52 -0.51
C VAL A 36 -2.58 -6.57 0.06
N ALA A 37 -3.65 -6.26 -0.68
CA ALA A 37 -4.65 -5.35 -0.12
C ALA A 37 -5.52 -6.01 0.94
N MET A 38 -5.80 -7.31 0.83
CA MET A 38 -6.41 -8.04 1.93
C MET A 38 -5.55 -7.95 3.18
N ALA A 39 -4.23 -8.18 3.06
CA ALA A 39 -3.31 -8.05 4.17
C ALA A 39 -3.33 -6.63 4.76
N ALA A 40 -3.35 -5.59 3.93
CA ALA A 40 -3.45 -4.19 4.38
C ALA A 40 -4.76 -3.92 5.14
N ARG A 41 -5.90 -4.39 4.63
CA ARG A 41 -7.20 -4.28 5.33
C ARG A 41 -7.17 -4.93 6.70
N GLU A 42 -6.67 -6.16 6.77
CA GLU A 42 -6.58 -6.88 8.05
C GLU A 42 -5.60 -6.20 9.01
N ALA A 43 -4.53 -5.59 8.50
CA ALA A 43 -3.62 -4.78 9.31
C ALA A 43 -4.32 -3.55 9.91
N VAL A 44 -5.08 -2.79 9.10
CA VAL A 44 -5.86 -1.63 9.58
C VAL A 44 -6.90 -2.06 10.62
N ALA A 45 -7.65 -3.14 10.34
CA ALA A 45 -8.66 -3.65 11.26
C ALA A 45 -8.05 -4.12 12.59
N ARG A 46 -6.86 -4.75 12.55
CA ARG A 46 -6.14 -5.20 13.75
C ARG A 46 -5.53 -4.05 14.54
N SER A 47 -5.19 -2.95 13.88
CA SER A 47 -4.74 -1.70 14.53
C SER A 47 -5.87 -0.89 15.16
N GLY A 48 -7.12 -1.38 15.13
CA GLY A 48 -8.29 -0.67 15.66
C GLY A 48 -8.93 0.31 14.67
N GLY A 49 -8.49 0.31 13.42
CA GLY A 49 -9.08 1.10 12.34
C GLY A 49 -10.41 0.53 11.83
N PRO A 50 -11.10 1.28 10.94
CA PRO A 50 -12.37 0.86 10.39
C PRO A 50 -12.22 -0.39 9.49
N ARG A 51 -13.26 -1.22 9.44
CA ARG A 51 -13.31 -2.36 8.52
C ARG A 51 -13.64 -1.86 7.11
N ILE A 52 -12.63 -1.73 6.26
CA ILE A 52 -12.75 -1.26 4.88
C ILE A 52 -13.19 -2.41 3.97
N VAL A 53 -14.23 -2.23 3.15
CA VAL A 53 -14.60 -3.22 2.12
C VAL A 53 -13.71 -2.99 0.90
N ILE A 54 -12.95 -4.02 0.51
CA ILE A 54 -12.05 -3.95 -0.65
C ILE A 54 -12.66 -4.74 -1.82
N PRO A 55 -12.81 -4.14 -3.01
CA PRO A 55 -13.21 -4.86 -4.20
C PRO A 55 -12.09 -5.80 -4.66
N PHE A 56 -12.46 -7.02 -5.06
CA PHE A 56 -11.55 -8.04 -5.57
C PHE A 56 -11.56 -8.08 -7.10
N GLY A 57 -10.52 -8.67 -7.71
CA GLY A 57 -10.41 -8.85 -9.15
C GLY A 57 -9.19 -8.20 -9.78
N ARG A 58 -8.24 -7.69 -8.98
CA ARG A 58 -6.99 -7.19 -9.54
C ARG A 58 -6.17 -8.35 -10.07
N LYS A 59 -5.48 -8.13 -11.19
CA LYS A 59 -4.58 -9.11 -11.80
C LYS A 59 -3.14 -8.75 -11.50
N ASP A 60 -2.31 -9.78 -11.39
CA ASP A 60 -0.89 -9.59 -11.14
C ASP A 60 -0.21 -8.95 -12.35
N ALA A 61 0.62 -7.95 -12.08
CA ALA A 61 1.45 -7.36 -13.11
C ALA A 61 2.53 -8.36 -13.54
N VAL A 62 2.77 -8.46 -14.85
CA VAL A 62 3.78 -9.38 -15.40
C VAL A 62 5.19 -8.87 -15.11
N ASN A 63 5.40 -7.55 -15.20
CA ASN A 63 6.68 -6.90 -14.97
C ASN A 63 6.53 -5.73 -13.97
N GLY A 64 7.55 -5.55 -13.12
CA GLY A 64 7.74 -4.33 -12.35
C GLY A 64 8.50 -3.28 -13.17
N SER A 65 8.15 -1.99 -13.00
CA SER A 65 8.86 -0.88 -13.64
C SER A 65 9.51 0.02 -12.59
N ARG A 66 10.84 0.17 -12.68
CA ARG A 66 11.65 1.03 -11.82
C ARG A 66 11.33 2.51 -12.06
N MET A 67 11.20 2.91 -13.32
CA MET A 67 10.87 4.27 -13.73
C MET A 67 9.50 4.70 -13.19
N MET A 68 8.50 3.82 -13.27
CA MET A 68 7.17 4.13 -12.71
C MET A 68 7.21 4.25 -11.18
N ALA A 69 8.08 3.51 -10.49
CA ALA A 69 8.24 3.65 -9.04
C ALA A 69 8.90 4.99 -8.68
N GLU A 70 9.88 5.44 -9.45
CA GLU A 70 10.52 6.76 -9.25
C GLU A 70 9.57 7.92 -9.56
N GLU A 71 8.71 7.77 -10.56
CA GLU A 71 7.77 8.81 -11.00
C GLU A 71 6.53 8.89 -10.11
N LYS A 72 5.95 7.75 -9.69
CA LYS A 72 4.62 7.71 -9.05
C LYS A 72 4.62 7.58 -7.53
N VAL A 73 5.77 7.33 -6.91
CA VAL A 73 5.89 7.26 -5.45
C VAL A 73 6.47 8.57 -4.96
N PRO A 74 5.92 9.24 -3.93
CA PRO A 74 6.58 10.39 -3.33
C PRO A 74 7.89 9.96 -2.65
N GLY A 75 8.93 10.75 -2.81
CA GLY A 75 10.16 10.64 -2.03
C GLY A 75 9.91 10.98 -0.56
N HIS A 76 10.79 10.49 0.32
CA HIS A 76 10.72 10.79 1.75
C HIS A 76 10.94 12.27 2.08
N ASP A 77 11.64 12.99 1.21
CA ASP A 77 11.92 14.42 1.33
C ASP A 77 10.93 15.29 0.52
N ASP A 78 9.94 14.68 -0.16
CA ASP A 78 8.98 15.43 -0.97
C ASP A 78 7.96 16.16 -0.09
N GLY A 79 7.69 17.43 -0.44
CA GLY A 79 6.68 18.24 0.25
C GLY A 79 5.25 17.79 -0.04
N VAL A 80 4.29 18.28 0.77
CA VAL A 80 2.85 17.95 0.63
C VAL A 80 2.32 18.33 -0.76
N ASP A 81 2.75 19.46 -1.33
CA ASP A 81 2.35 19.90 -2.66
C ASP A 81 2.77 18.92 -3.77
N ALA A 82 3.95 18.31 -3.62
CA ALA A 82 4.44 17.30 -4.56
C ALA A 82 3.61 16.02 -4.45
N ALA A 83 3.25 15.59 -3.23
CA ALA A 83 2.35 14.46 -3.02
C ALA A 83 0.96 14.72 -3.62
N LEU A 84 0.39 15.91 -3.42
CA LEU A 84 -0.90 16.29 -4.02
C LEU A 84 -0.85 16.25 -5.56
N GLY A 85 0.24 16.73 -6.15
CA GLY A 85 0.47 16.63 -7.61
C GLY A 85 0.52 15.19 -8.12
N LEU A 86 1.09 14.27 -7.34
CA LEU A 86 1.18 12.85 -7.69
C LEU A 86 -0.17 12.12 -7.60
N PHE A 87 -1.04 12.50 -6.66
CA PHE A 87 -2.34 11.87 -6.46
C PHE A 87 -3.47 12.50 -7.27
N SER A 88 -3.28 13.72 -7.77
CA SER A 88 -4.20 14.40 -8.70
C SER A 88 -4.68 13.53 -9.89
N PRO A 89 -3.82 12.79 -10.63
CA PRO A 89 -4.26 11.93 -11.74
C PRO A 89 -5.07 10.70 -11.31
N PHE A 90 -5.16 10.39 -10.02
CA PHE A 90 -5.94 9.27 -9.49
C PHE A 90 -7.32 9.69 -8.99
N ASP A 91 -7.76 10.92 -9.31
CA ASP A 91 -9.06 11.49 -8.92
C ASP A 91 -9.25 11.53 -7.38
N MET A 92 -8.14 11.65 -6.64
CA MET A 92 -8.15 11.76 -5.18
C MET A 92 -8.26 13.22 -4.74
N SER A 93 -9.10 13.45 -3.75
CA SER A 93 -9.25 14.75 -3.06
C SER A 93 -8.05 15.06 -2.17
N VAL A 94 -7.96 16.33 -1.74
CA VAL A 94 -6.93 16.79 -0.79
C VAL A 94 -7.08 16.05 0.53
N GLU A 95 -8.31 15.88 1.01
CA GLU A 95 -8.63 15.19 2.26
C GLU A 95 -8.19 13.72 2.21
N GLU A 96 -8.43 13.02 1.10
CA GLU A 96 -8.00 11.63 0.91
C GLU A 96 -6.48 11.52 0.84
N THR A 97 -5.82 12.45 0.15
CA THR A 97 -4.36 12.48 0.06
C THR A 97 -3.74 12.70 1.44
N VAL A 98 -4.26 13.67 2.21
CA VAL A 98 -3.81 13.94 3.57
C VAL A 98 -4.09 12.77 4.51
N ALA A 99 -5.24 12.10 4.37
CA ALA A 99 -5.57 10.91 5.14
C ALA A 99 -4.55 9.79 4.92
N ILE A 100 -4.13 9.55 3.66
CA ILE A 100 -3.13 8.52 3.31
C ILE A 100 -1.73 8.91 3.81
N LEU A 101 -1.35 10.18 3.72
CA LEU A 101 -0.07 10.67 4.25
C LEU A 101 -0.03 10.61 5.80
N GLY A 102 -1.18 10.73 6.47
CA GLY A 102 -1.29 10.60 7.92
C GLY A 102 -0.84 9.24 8.47
N GLU A 103 -1.06 8.15 7.72
CA GLU A 103 -0.59 6.81 8.12
C GLU A 103 0.94 6.73 8.18
N PHE A 104 1.65 7.40 7.25
CA PHE A 104 3.12 7.48 7.29
C PHE A 104 3.64 8.16 8.56
N PHE A 105 2.91 9.17 9.04
CA PHE A 105 3.28 9.93 10.24
C PHE A 105 2.98 9.15 11.53
N CYS A 106 1.91 8.36 11.57
CA CYS A 106 1.51 7.63 12.77
C CYS A 106 2.46 6.46 13.12
N PHE A 107 3.09 5.83 12.13
CA PHE A 107 4.07 4.77 12.37
C PHE A 107 5.42 5.28 12.90
N LEU A 108 5.71 6.58 12.76
CA LEU A 108 6.89 7.23 13.33
C LEU A 108 6.53 7.91 14.67
N SER A 109 6.33 7.09 15.71
CA SER A 109 6.40 7.49 17.13
C SER A 109 5.36 8.46 17.72
N ILE A 110 4.13 8.57 17.21
CA ILE A 110 3.06 9.26 17.95
C ILE A 110 1.81 8.38 17.97
N PRO A 111 1.31 7.94 19.15
CA PRO A 111 0.02 7.26 19.19
C PRO A 111 -1.03 8.24 18.68
N CYS A 112 -1.63 7.93 17.53
CA CYS A 112 -2.79 8.65 17.02
C CYS A 112 -3.95 8.42 17.98
N SER A 113 -3.96 9.19 19.07
CA SER A 113 -5.12 9.41 19.91
C SER A 113 -5.88 10.55 19.23
N PHE A 114 -6.75 10.21 18.28
CA PHE A 114 -7.75 11.16 17.82
C PHE A 114 -8.82 11.28 18.92
N PRO A 115 -9.13 12.50 19.40
CA PRO A 115 -10.23 12.72 20.34
C PRO A 115 -11.61 12.49 19.69
#